data_AF-A0A2S9GPF4-F1
#
_entry.id   AF-A0A2S9GPF4-F1
#
_cell.length_a   1.000
_cell.length_b   1.000
_cell.length_c   1.000
_cell.angle_alpha   90.00
_cell.angle_beta   90.00
_cell.angle_gamma   90.00
#
_symmetry.space_group_name_H-M   'P 1'
#
loop_
_entity.id
_entity.type
_entity.pdbx_description
1 polymer ?
#
loop_
_entity_poly.entity_id
_entity_poly.type
_entity_poly.pdbx_seq_one_letter_code
_entity_poly.pdbx_strand_id
1 'polypeptide(L)' 'GEMTIGTLAAFLLYLRMFFEPMQEISQFFNTFQSASSALEKLAGVLAEKPAISDPAEPVRMDDVRGEIAFRSVQF' A
#
# COMPACT_ATOMS: atom_id res chain seq x y z
N GLY A 1 -8.15 -37.56 -42.07
CA GLY A 1 -7.13 -37.01 -41.16
C GLY A 1 -7.37 -37.65 -39.82
N GLU A 2 -6.41 -38.44 -39.32
CA GLU A 2 -6.60 -39.23 -38.10
C GLU A 2 -5.83 -38.59 -36.95
N MET A 3 -6.56 -37.88 -36.08
CA MET A 3 -6.03 -37.47 -34.80
C MET A 3 -6.15 -38.63 -33.83
N THR A 4 -5.04 -39.08 -33.25
CA THR A 4 -5.06 -40.16 -32.26
C THR A 4 -5.58 -39.64 -30.92
N ILE A 5 -6.11 -40.55 -30.09
CA ILE A 5 -6.52 -40.23 -28.72
C ILE A 5 -5.36 -39.64 -27.91
N GLY A 6 -4.13 -40.15 -28.12
CA GLY A 6 -2.93 -39.63 -27.47
C GLY A 6 -2.60 -38.19 -27.89
N THR A 7 -2.77 -37.86 -29.16
CA THR A 7 -2.57 -36.50 -29.69
C THR A 7 -3.59 -35.53 -29.10
N LEU A 8 -4.86 -35.93 -29.02
CA LEU A 8 -5.91 -35.12 -28.40
C LEU A 8 -5.66 -34.90 -26.90
N ALA A 9 -5.26 -35.94 -26.18
CA ALA A 9 -4.93 -35.84 -24.76
C ALA A 9 -3.74 -34.90 -24.50
N ALA A 10 -2.67 -35.02 -25.29
CA ALA A 10 -1.50 -34.13 -25.20
C ALA A 10 -1.88 -32.67 -25.51
N PHE A 11 -2.72 -32.44 -26.53
CA PHE A 11 -3.20 -31.11 -26.86
C PHE A 11 -3.98 -30.46 -25.72
N LEU A 12 -4.92 -31.19 -25.10
CA LEU A 12 -5.68 -30.70 -23.95
C LEU A 12 -4.78 -30.41 -22.73
N LEU A 13 -3.76 -31.24 -22.50
CA LEU A 13 -2.76 -31.00 -21.46
C LEU A 13 -1.98 -29.70 -21.71
N TYR A 14 -1.51 -29.47 -22.93
CA TYR A 14 -0.81 -28.23 -23.28
C TYR A 14 -1.70 -27.02 -23.17
N LEU A 15 -2.97 -27.14 -23.57
CA LEU A 15 -3.94 -26.06 -23.44
C LEU A 15 -4.11 -25.67 -21.97
N ARG A 16 -4.25 -26.65 -21.06
CA ARG A 16 -4.30 -26.39 -19.62
C ARG A 16 -3.02 -25.70 -19.11
N MET A 17 -1.86 -26.25 -19.48
CA MET A 17 -0.54 -25.70 -19.12
C MET A 17 -0.32 -24.27 -19.63
N PHE A 18 -1.01 -23.87 -20.71
CA PHE A 18 -0.94 -22.52 -21.25
C PHE A 18 -1.83 -21.54 -20.48
N PHE A 19 -3.03 -21.96 -20.07
CA PHE A 19 -3.97 -21.07 -19.39
C PHE A 19 -3.71 -20.92 -17.89
N GLU A 20 -3.10 -21.91 -17.24
CA GLU A 20 -2.77 -21.85 -15.81
C GLU A 20 -1.82 -20.69 -15.45
N PRO A 21 -0.69 -20.46 -16.17
CA PRO A 21 0.17 -19.29 -15.94
C PRO A 21 -0.53 -17.94 -16.17
N MET A 22 -1.48 -17.87 -17.10
CA MET A 22 -2.23 -16.64 -17.36
C MET A 22 -3.07 -16.21 -16.15
N GLN A 23 -3.59 -17.18 -15.40
CA GLN A 23 -4.32 -16.92 -14.16
C GLN A 23 -3.38 -16.45 -13.04
N GLU A 24 -2.19 -17.03 -12.93
CA GLU A 24 -1.17 -16.61 -11.97
C GLU A 24 -0.70 -15.17 -12.22
N ILE A 25 -0.46 -14.80 -13.48
CA ILE A 25 -0.09 -13.43 -13.87
C ILE A 25 -1.18 -12.43 -13.44
N SER A 26 -2.45 -12.77 -13.64
CA SER A 26 -3.58 -11.92 -13.25
C SER A 26 -3.62 -11.69 -11.73
N GLN A 27 -3.42 -12.76 -10.95
CA GLN A 27 -3.37 -12.67 -9.49
C GLN A 27 -2.17 -11.85 -9.02
N PHE A 28 -0.99 -12.11 -9.59
CA PHE A 28 0.23 -11.35 -9.31
C PHE A 28 0.03 -9.85 -9.57
N PHE A 29 -0.60 -9.49 -10.70
CA PHE A 29 -0.85 -8.09 -11.04
C PHE A 29 -1.75 -7.39 -10.01
N ASN A 30 -2.80 -8.05 -9.55
CA ASN A 30 -3.67 -7.51 -8.49
C ASN A 30 -2.92 -7.28 -7.18
N THR A 31 -2.06 -8.23 -6.79
CA THR A 31 -1.20 -8.09 -5.60
C THR A 31 -0.19 -6.97 -5.77
N PHE A 32 0.45 -6.88 -6.94
CA PHE A 32 1.41 -5.82 -7.26
C PHE A 32 0.76 -4.43 -7.18
N GLN A 33 -0.42 -4.26 -7.79
CA GLN A 33 -1.16 -3.00 -7.74
C GLN A 33 -1.50 -2.60 -6.29
N SER A 34 -1.99 -3.56 -5.50
CA SER A 34 -2.31 -3.33 -4.08
C SER A 34 -1.07 -2.93 -3.28
N ALA A 35 0.06 -3.60 -3.50
CA ALA A 35 1.33 -3.29 -2.85
C ALA A 35 1.85 -1.90 -3.24
N SER A 36 1.73 -1.52 -4.51
CA SER A 36 2.13 -0.19 -5.00
C SER A 36 1.33 0.92 -4.32
N SER A 37 0.00 0.79 -4.24
CA SER A 37 -0.83 1.79 -3.54
C SER A 37 -0.57 1.86 -2.04
N ALA A 38 -0.24 0.74 -1.40
CA ALA A 38 0.17 0.73 0.01
C ALA A 38 1.50 1.48 0.19
N LEU A 39 2.46 1.26 -0.71
CA LEU A 39 3.74 1.94 -0.70
C LEU A 39 3.59 3.45 -0.87
N GLU A 40 2.73 3.91 -1.79
CA GLU A 40 2.43 5.35 -1.97
C GLU A 40 1.90 5.99 -0.68
N LYS A 41 0.97 5.34 0.02
CA LYS A 41 0.44 5.84 1.29
C LYS A 41 1.52 5.91 2.37
N LEU A 42 2.33 4.86 2.50
CA LEU A 42 3.42 4.83 3.48
C LEU A 42 4.45 5.92 3.19
N ALA A 43 4.84 6.09 1.92
CA ALA A 43 5.74 7.16 1.51
C ALA A 43 5.15 8.54 1.83
N GLY A 44 3.85 8.73 1.61
CA GLY A 44 3.14 9.95 1.99
C GLY A 44 3.24 10.25 3.49
N VAL A 45 2.96 9.26 4.35
CA VAL A 45 3.07 9.43 5.81
C VAL A 45 4.49 9.74 6.25
N LEU A 46 5.49 9.05 5.68
CA LEU A 46 6.89 9.29 6.02
C LEU A 46 7.39 10.66 5.56
N ALA A 47 6.81 11.20 4.49
CA ALA A 47 7.14 12.53 3.97
C ALA A 47 6.38 13.66 4.70
N GLU A 48 5.31 13.34 5.44
CA GLU A 48 4.49 14.32 6.12
C GLU A 48 5.28 15.01 7.24
N LYS A 49 5.28 16.35 7.23
CA LYS A 49 5.93 17.15 8.26
C LYS A 49 4.94 17.45 9.39
N PRO A 50 5.34 17.37 10.66
CA PRO A 50 4.47 17.74 11.78
C PRO A 50 3.93 19.17 11.61
N ALA A 51 2.62 19.33 11.72
CA ALA A 51 1.97 20.64 11.66
C ALA A 51 2.39 21.57 12.81
N ILE A 52 2.82 20.99 13.92
CA ILE A 52 3.36 21.68 15.09
C ILE A 52 4.70 21.02 15.42
N SER A 53 5.74 21.84 15.52
CA SER A 53 7.08 21.41 15.92
C SER A 53 7.48 22.11 17.21
N ASP A 54 8.32 21.48 18.01
CA ASP A 54 8.88 22.13 19.19
C ASP A 54 9.71 23.36 18.78
N PRO A 55 9.61 24.48 19.53
CA PRO A 55 10.45 25.65 19.29
C PRO A 55 11.93 25.31 19.54
N ALA A 56 12.83 25.96 18.81
CA ALA A 56 14.28 25.75 18.95
C ALA A 56 14.79 25.97 20.38
N GLU A 57 14.14 26.86 21.13
CA GLU A 57 14.39 27.13 22.54
C GLU A 57 13.11 26.90 23.34
N PRO A 58 12.90 25.68 23.86
CA PRO A 58 11.71 25.37 24.65
C PRO A 58 11.78 26.01 26.03
N VAL A 59 10.68 26.62 26.46
CA VAL A 59 10.54 27.17 27.81
C VAL A 59 10.31 26.01 28.77
N ARG A 60 11.17 25.89 29.79
CA ARG A 60 10.97 24.91 30.87
C ARG A 60 9.83 25.34 31.77
N MET A 61 8.96 24.39 32.10
CA MET A 61 7.92 24.58 33.10
C MET A 61 8.27 23.75 34.33
N ASP A 62 8.45 24.42 35.48
CA ASP A 62 8.71 23.77 36.76
C ASP A 62 7.39 23.61 37.54
N ASP A 63 6.88 24.69 38.14
CA ASP A 63 5.58 24.71 38.84
C ASP A 63 4.48 25.30 37.95
N VAL A 64 3.55 24.45 37.51
CA VAL A 64 2.42 24.85 36.65
C VAL A 64 1.18 25.12 37.50
N ARG A 65 0.76 26.40 37.57
CA ARG A 65 -0.45 26.83 38.32
C ARG A 65 -1.78 26.46 37.67
N GLY A 66 -1.77 26.00 36.41
CA GLY A 66 -2.99 25.57 35.69
C GLY A 66 -3.90 26.71 35.22
N GLU A 67 -3.41 27.94 35.17
CA GLU A 67 -4.16 29.07 34.61
C GLU A 67 -4.29 28.94 33.08
N ILE A 68 -5.52 29.04 32.57
CA ILE A 68 -5.82 28.94 31.14
C ILE A 68 -6.55 30.21 30.70
N ALA A 69 -6.10 30.80 29.59
CA ALA A 69 -6.76 31.95 28.98
C ALA A 69 -6.73 31.86 27.45
N PHE A 70 -7.86 32.17 26.81
CA PHE A 70 -7.97 32.29 25.36
C PHE A 70 -8.04 33.79 25.02
N ARG A 71 -7.18 34.26 24.12
CA ARG A 71 -7.13 35.68 23.73
C ARG A 71 -7.19 35.79 22.22
N SER A 72 -8.33 36.30 21.72
CA SER A 72 -8.55 36.57 20.28
C SER A 72 -8.25 35.39 19.36
N VAL A 73 -8.57 34.16 19.79
CA VAL A 73 -8.34 32.94 19.01
C VAL A 73 -9.40 32.81 17.91
N GLN A 74 -8.96 32.45 16.70
CA GLN A 74 -9.79 32.01 15.59
C GLN A 74 -9.23 30.67 15.08
N PHE A 75 -10.10 29.81 14.57
CA PHE A 75 -9.78 28.46 14.09
C PHE A 75 -10.09 28.34 12.60
#